data_AF-A0A183D7U2-F1
#
_entry.id   AF-A0A183D7U2-F1
#
_cell.length_a   1.000
_cell.length_b   1.000
_cell.length_c   1.000
_cell.angle_alpha   90.00
_cell.angle_beta   90.00
_cell.angle_gamma   90.00
#
_symmetry.space_group_name_H-M   'P 1'
#
loop_
_entity.id
_entity.type
_entity.pdbx_description
1 polymer ?
#
loop_
_entity_poly.entity_id
_entity_poly.type
_entity_poly.pdbx_seq_one_letter_code
_entity_poly.pdbx_strand_id
1 'polypeptide(L)' 'MQDDDSKYVLFVDSDMGVINPKRRIEEFIVKDKDIVFCNRLWNVEIMAGSYLAK' A
#
# COMPACT_ATOMS: atom_id res chain seq x y z
N MET A 1 -18.36 -16.76 -1.86
CA MET A 1 -17.62 -15.57 -1.39
C MET A 1 -17.32 -14.78 -2.64
N GLN A 2 -17.87 -13.58 -2.76
CA GLN A 2 -17.80 -12.82 -4.01
C GLN A 2 -16.37 -12.29 -4.16
N ASP A 3 -15.63 -12.84 -5.12
CA ASP A 3 -14.40 -12.23 -5.65
C ASP A 3 -14.84 -10.94 -6.34
N ASP A 4 -14.90 -9.86 -5.57
CA ASP A 4 -14.93 -8.52 -6.13
C ASP A 4 -13.53 -8.29 -6.71
N ASP A 5 -13.42 -8.25 -8.04
CA ASP A 5 -12.18 -7.94 -8.78
C ASP A 5 -11.82 -6.46 -8.60
N SER A 6 -11.75 -6.02 -7.34
CA SER A 6 -11.29 -4.71 -6.91
C SER A 6 -9.88 -4.51 -7.44
N LYS A 7 -9.74 -3.65 -8.44
CA LYS A 7 -8.44 -3.22 -8.93
C LYS A 7 -7.84 -2.29 -7.89
N TYR A 8 -6.55 -2.44 -7.64
CA TYR A 8 -5.80 -1.53 -6.79
C TYR A 8 -4.64 -0.95 -7.59
N VAL A 9 -4.31 0.30 -7.32
CA VAL A 9 -3.10 0.96 -7.81
C VAL A 9 -2.14 1.10 -6.64
N LEU A 10 -0.91 0.62 -6.84
CA LEU A 10 0.22 0.93 -5.95
C LEU A 10 0.98 2.11 -6.54
N PHE A 11 0.89 3.27 -5.89
CA PHE A 11 1.72 4.43 -6.20
C PHE A 11 3.04 4.32 -5.43
N VAL A 12 4.15 4.51 -6.15
CA VAL A 12 5.51 4.40 -5.59
C VAL A 12 6.35 5.59 -6.03
N ASP A 13 6.85 6.36 -5.07
CA ASP A 13 7.85 7.40 -5.32
C ASP A 13 9.16 6.82 -5.88
N SER A 14 9.85 7.61 -6.70
CA SER A 14 11.05 7.16 -7.43
C SER A 14 12.24 6.79 -6.55
N ASP A 15 12.23 7.20 -5.28
CA ASP A 15 13.30 6.93 -4.31
C ASP A 15 12.99 5.73 -3.39
N MET A 16 11.93 4.98 -3.66
CA MET A 16 11.58 3.76 -2.94
C MET A 16 12.13 2.49 -3.59
N GLY A 17 12.55 1.54 -2.75
CA GLY A 17 13.06 0.23 -3.17
C GLY A 17 12.29 -0.93 -2.54
N VAL A 18 12.25 -2.06 -3.25
CA VAL A 18 11.70 -3.31 -2.73
C VAL A 18 12.76 -4.02 -1.89
N ILE A 19 12.52 -4.15 -0.58
CA ILE A 19 13.45 -4.80 0.35
C ILE A 19 13.16 -6.29 0.57
N ASN A 20 11.92 -6.75 0.35
CA ASN A 20 11.52 -8.14 0.58
C ASN A 20 10.60 -8.64 -0.54
N PRO A 21 11.17 -9.23 -1.60
CA PRO A 21 10.40 -9.74 -2.74
C PRO A 21 9.64 -11.04 -2.43
N LYS A 22 9.78 -11.62 -1.22
CA LYS A 22 9.09 -12.86 -0.83
C LYS A 22 7.68 -12.61 -0.27
N ARG A 23 7.28 -11.37 -0.05
CA ARG A 23 5.95 -10.99 0.43
C ARG A 23 5.12 -10.38 -0.68
N ARG A 24 3.81 -10.61 -0.62
CA ARG A 24 2.84 -10.08 -1.59
C ARG A 24 2.31 -8.74 -1.14
N ILE A 25 2.02 -7.83 -2.08
CA ILE A 25 1.48 -6.49 -1.77
C ILE A 25 0.05 -6.59 -1.25
N GLU A 26 -0.69 -7.59 -1.71
CA GLU A 26 -2.07 -7.90 -1.35
C GLU A 26 -2.24 -8.20 0.15
N GLU A 27 -1.18 -8.63 0.84
CA GLU A 27 -1.15 -8.80 2.30
C GLU A 27 -1.36 -7.49 3.07
N PHE A 28 -1.15 -6.35 2.41
CA PHE A 28 -1.25 -5.01 3.00
C PHE A 28 -2.54 -4.27 2.62
N ILE A 29 -3.44 -4.90 1.84
CA ILE A 29 -4.74 -4.32 1.50
C ILE A 29 -5.68 -4.39 2.71
N VAL A 30 -6.34 -3.28 3.01
CA VAL A 30 -7.36 -3.18 4.05
C VAL A 30 -8.73 -3.09 3.37
N LYS A 31 -9.54 -4.16 3.46
CA LYS A 31 -10.74 -4.37 2.61
C LYS A 31 -11.81 -3.28 2.69
N ASP A 32 -11.88 -2.56 3.80
CA ASP A 32 -12.86 -1.50 4.09
C ASP A 32 -12.25 -0.09 4.01
N LYS A 33 -11.17 0.07 3.25
CA LYS A 33 -10.47 1.35 3.05
C LYS A 33 -10.20 1.58 1.58
N ASP A 34 -10.44 2.81 1.13
CA ASP A 34 -10.15 3.22 -0.24
C ASP A 34 -8.68 3.59 -0.45
N ILE A 35 -8.00 4.05 0.61
CA ILE A 35 -6.58 4.43 0.60
C ILE A 35 -5.88 3.85 1.82
N VAL A 36 -4.72 3.22 1.61
CA VAL A 36 -3.85 2.71 2.67
C VAL A 36 -2.47 3.36 2.58
N PHE A 37 -2.13 4.13 3.61
CA PHE A 37 -0.80 4.73 3.77
C PHE A 37 0.16 3.78 4.50
N CYS A 38 1.45 3.93 4.21
CA CYS A 38 2.48 3.19 4.90
C CYS A 38 2.89 3.86 6.23
N ASN A 39 3.25 3.03 7.22
CA ASN A 39 3.73 3.50 8.51
C ASN A 39 5.16 4.04 8.38
N ARG A 40 5.41 5.20 8.97
CA ARG A 40 6.77 5.78 9.09
C ARG A 40 7.45 5.31 10.36
N LEU A 41 8.78 5.17 10.29
CA LEU A 41 9.60 4.72 11.42
C LEU A 41 9.96 5.85 12.40
N TRP A 42 10.05 7.11 11.93
CA TRP A 42 10.74 8.19 12.66
C TRP A 42 9.93 9.45 12.92
N ASN A 43 8.71 9.58 12.38
CA ASN A 43 7.85 10.72 12.65
C ASN A 43 6.36 10.33 12.66
N VAL A 44 5.51 11.29 13.03
CA VAL A 44 4.05 11.14 13.13
C VAL A 44 3.31 11.66 11.89
N GLU A 45 4.03 11.88 10.80
CA GLU A 45 3.46 12.38 9.55
C GLU A 45 2.92 11.25 8.69
N ILE A 46 1.96 11.60 7.83
CA ILE A 46 1.42 10.68 6.82
C ILE A 46 2.43 10.55 5.68
N MET A 47 2.76 9.32 5.30
CA MET A 47 3.54 9.07 4.09
C MET A 47 2.66 9.12 2.85
N ALA A 48 2.47 10.31 2.28
CA ALA A 48 1.68 10.49 1.06
C ALA A 48 2.45 10.14 -0.24
N GLY A 49 3.77 9.89 -0.15
CA GLY A 49 4.62 9.57 -1.29
C GLY A 49 4.46 8.17 -1.88
N SER A 50 3.91 7.23 -1.11
CA SER A 50 3.57 5.89 -1.62
C SER A 50 2.41 5.29 -0.85
N TYR A 51 1.43 4.77 -1.56
CA TYR A 51 0.18 4.28 -0.99
C TYR A 51 -0.51 3.29 -1.93
N LEU A 52 -1.42 2.50 -1.37
CA LEU A 52 -2.38 1.69 -2.11
C LEU A 52 -3.70 2.46 -2.21
N ALA A 53 -4.28 2.47 -3.40
CA ALA A 53 -5.62 3.00 -3.64
C ALA A 53 -6.49 1.97 -4.38
N LYS A 54 -7.77 1.88 -4.00
CA LYS A 54 -8.81 1.11 -4.70
C LYS A 54 -9.37 1.89 -5.89
#